data_AF-A0A9P3MQX6-F1
#
_entry.id   AF-A0A9P3MQX6-F1
#
_cell.length_a   1.000
_cell.length_b   1.000
_cell.length_c   1.000
_cell.angle_alpha   90.00
_cell.angle_beta   90.00
_cell.angle_gamma   90.00
#
_symmetry.space_group_name_H-M   'P 1'
#
loop_
_entity.id
_entity.type
_entity.pdbx_description
1 polymer ?
#
loop_
_entity_poly.entity_id
_entity_poly.type
_entity_poly.pdbx_seq_one_letter_code
_entity_poly.pdbx_strand_id
1 'polypeptide(L)'
;MQSKDDSLPSDLLLPSSLTFKRVQLEEKYPRGSQVRGGRHWKHLKQILQPHNLHDLPPDEANYVTIEAPPSMYPAKKFCDITGLEAPYTDPHTKLRYANPSVFAIARSLPHPHAQAFLALRGAQTIVK
;
A
#
# COMPACT_ATOMS: atom_id res chain seq x y z
N MET A 1 35.70 14.26 -7.29
CA MET A 1 34.67 13.21 -7.39
C MET A 1 34.04 13.08 -6.00
N GLN A 2 33.10 13.96 -5.66
CA GLN A 2 32.33 13.83 -4.40
C GLN A 2 31.11 12.97 -4.70
N SER A 3 31.07 11.79 -4.10
CA SER A 3 29.88 10.94 -3.99
C SER A 3 28.77 11.76 -3.32
N LYS A 4 27.66 11.96 -4.03
CA LYS A 4 26.41 12.39 -3.40
C LYS A 4 25.93 11.19 -2.61
N ASP A 5 25.99 11.29 -1.29
CA ASP A 5 25.33 10.33 -0.42
C ASP A 5 23.83 10.40 -0.72
N ASP A 6 23.31 9.37 -1.39
CA ASP A 6 21.88 9.09 -1.55
C ASP A 6 21.28 8.66 -0.19
N SER A 7 21.49 9.44 0.86
CA SER A 7 20.81 9.25 2.14
C SER A 7 19.38 9.70 1.97
N LEU A 8 18.44 8.75 2.01
CA LEU A 8 17.01 9.04 2.02
C LEU A 8 16.72 10.03 3.16
N PRO A 9 15.92 11.09 2.91
CA PRO A 9 15.61 12.08 3.94
C PRO A 9 15.01 11.39 5.16
N SER A 10 15.45 11.81 6.36
CA SER A 10 15.02 11.25 7.66
C SER A 10 13.51 11.22 7.84
N ASP A 11 12.80 12.12 7.17
CA ASP A 11 11.35 12.27 7.23
C ASP A 11 10.61 11.14 6.48
N LEU A 12 11.31 10.38 5.61
CA LEU A 12 10.78 9.17 4.97
C LEU A 12 11.08 7.89 5.76
N LEU A 13 11.93 7.97 6.79
CA LEU A 13 12.22 6.83 7.64
C LEU A 13 11.13 6.74 8.71
N LEU A 14 10.37 5.64 8.71
CA LEU A 14 9.48 5.34 9.83
C LEU A 14 10.30 5.33 11.13
N PRO A 15 9.80 5.96 12.21
CA PRO A 15 10.49 5.93 13.49
C PRO A 15 10.66 4.49 13.96
N SER A 16 11.81 4.19 14.60
CA SER A 16 12.17 2.84 15.07
C SER A 16 11.17 2.24 16.08
N SER A 17 10.34 3.08 16.68
CA SER A 17 9.25 2.72 17.58
C SER A 17 8.07 3.65 17.32
N LEU A 18 6.92 3.06 16.96
CA LEU A 18 5.69 3.82 16.75
C LEU A 18 5.14 4.28 18.10
N THR A 19 4.78 5.55 18.22
CA THR A 19 4.32 6.18 19.48
C THR A 19 3.19 5.41 20.13
N PHE A 20 2.20 4.97 19.35
CA PHE A 20 1.07 4.19 19.84
C PHE A 20 1.44 2.77 20.33
N LYS A 21 2.59 2.22 19.96
CA LYS A 21 3.09 0.91 20.44
C LYS A 21 4.01 1.01 21.65
N ARG A 22 4.49 2.20 22.03
CA ARG A 22 5.44 2.40 23.13
C ARG A 22 4.98 1.81 24.46
N VAL A 23 3.70 1.98 24.81
CA VAL A 23 3.12 1.44 26.06
C VAL A 23 3.23 -0.09 26.13
N GLN A 24 3.12 -0.77 24.99
CA GLN A 24 3.21 -2.23 24.93
C GLN A 24 4.65 -2.73 24.91
N LEU A 25 5.57 -1.96 24.32
CA LEU A 25 6.91 -2.42 23.97
C LEU A 25 8.00 -1.93 24.94
N GLU A 26 7.84 -0.72 25.48
CA GLU A 26 8.86 -0.02 26.27
C GLU A 26 8.42 0.19 27.73
N GLU A 27 7.21 0.70 27.95
CA GLU A 27 6.78 1.16 29.29
C GLU A 27 6.41 0.00 30.22
N LYS A 28 5.74 -1.03 29.70
CA LYS A 28 5.31 -2.17 30.50
C LYS A 28 6.36 -3.29 30.62
N TYR A 29 7.42 -3.24 29.81
CA TYR A 29 8.44 -4.30 29.75
C TYR A 29 9.83 -3.71 29.49
N PRO A 30 10.51 -3.19 30.54
CA PRO A 30 11.92 -2.85 30.41
C PRO A 30 12.68 -4.11 29.96
N ARG A 31 13.51 -3.98 28.92
CA ARG A 31 14.35 -5.07 28.41
C ARG A 31 15.13 -5.68 29.57
N GLY A 32 14.71 -6.87 30.03
CA GLY A 32 15.32 -7.58 31.16
C GLY A 32 14.36 -8.00 32.28
N SER A 33 13.14 -7.47 32.38
CA SER A 33 12.19 -7.88 33.44
C SER A 33 11.40 -9.14 33.08
N GLN A 34 12.05 -10.30 33.17
CA GLN A 34 11.40 -11.60 33.27
C GLN A 34 10.83 -11.74 34.70
N VAL A 35 9.61 -11.26 34.99
CA VAL A 35 9.03 -11.47 36.33
C VAL A 35 7.55 -11.86 36.27
N ARG A 36 7.35 -13.16 36.50
CA ARG A 36 6.16 -13.86 37.06
C ARG A 36 4.79 -13.54 36.45
N GLY A 37 4.32 -14.49 35.64
CA GLY A 37 2.98 -14.50 35.05
C GLY A 37 3.12 -14.49 33.54
N GLY A 38 2.80 -15.62 32.90
CA GLY A 38 3.01 -15.84 31.47
C GLY A 38 2.55 -14.66 30.62
N ARG A 39 3.29 -14.41 29.53
CA ARG A 39 2.99 -13.36 28.55
C ARG A 39 1.54 -13.49 28.07
N HIS A 40 0.62 -12.74 28.68
CA HIS A 40 -0.75 -12.67 28.20
C HIS A 40 -0.86 -11.49 27.23
N TRP A 41 -0.85 -11.80 25.94
CA TRP A 41 -1.09 -10.82 24.90
C TRP A 41 -2.50 -10.26 25.05
N LYS A 42 -2.62 -8.95 25.27
CA LYS A 42 -3.93 -8.29 25.27
C LYS A 42 -4.52 -8.38 23.88
N HIS A 43 -5.82 -8.63 23.78
CA HIS A 43 -6.52 -8.59 22.49
C HIS A 43 -6.69 -7.14 22.02
N LEU A 44 -6.85 -6.91 20.71
CA LEU A 44 -6.91 -5.55 20.12
C LEU A 44 -7.93 -4.64 20.82
N LYS A 45 -9.14 -5.16 21.10
CA LYS A 45 -10.18 -4.38 21.81
C LYS A 45 -9.73 -3.86 23.20
N GLN A 46 -8.92 -4.62 23.95
CA GLN A 46 -8.35 -4.23 25.24
C GLN A 46 -7.22 -3.21 25.10
N ILE A 47 -6.61 -3.11 23.91
CA ILE A 47 -5.54 -2.17 23.59
C ILE A 47 -6.12 -0.84 23.13
N LEU A 48 -7.21 -0.88 22.33
CA LEU A 48 -7.88 0.32 21.80
C LEU A 48 -8.62 1.12 22.88
N GLN A 49 -9.27 0.44 23.83
CA GLN A 49 -10.02 1.09 24.93
C GLN A 49 -9.21 2.14 25.72
N PRO A 50 -7.99 1.86 26.20
CA PRO A 50 -7.19 2.84 26.94
C PRO A 50 -6.50 3.87 26.04
N HIS A 51 -6.49 3.68 24.71
CA HIS A 51 -5.71 4.51 23.79
C HIS A 51 -6.42 5.81 23.38
N ASN A 52 -7.60 6.10 23.96
CA ASN A 52 -8.44 7.28 23.71
C ASN A 52 -8.24 7.90 22.32
N LEU A 53 -8.64 7.16 21.28
CA LEU A 53 -8.39 7.49 19.87
C LEU A 53 -8.78 8.92 19.48
N HIS A 54 -9.75 9.51 20.18
CA HIS A 54 -10.29 10.85 19.95
C HIS A 54 -9.40 11.99 20.45
N ASP A 55 -8.52 11.72 21.41
CA ASP A 55 -7.63 12.73 22.00
C ASP A 55 -6.32 12.88 21.22
N LEU A 56 -6.04 11.94 20.31
CA LEU A 56 -4.81 11.93 19.50
C LEU A 56 -4.96 12.84 18.27
N PRO A 57 -3.89 13.56 17.89
CA PRO A 57 -3.91 14.37 16.69
C PRO A 57 -4.09 13.49 15.44
N PRO A 58 -4.81 13.97 14.41
CA PRO A 58 -5.11 13.19 13.21
C PRO A 58 -3.87 12.85 12.36
N ASP A 59 -2.77 13.56 12.57
CA ASP A 59 -1.49 13.36 11.88
C ASP A 59 -0.65 12.23 12.50
N GLU A 60 -1.03 11.74 13.69
CA GLU A 60 -0.30 10.68 14.38
C GLU A 60 -0.86 9.29 14.06
N ALA A 61 0.03 8.36 13.70
CA ALA A 61 -0.35 6.99 13.41
C ALA A 61 -0.94 6.30 14.65
N ASN A 62 -2.04 5.59 14.48
CA ASN A 62 -2.71 4.82 15.53
C ASN A 62 -3.07 3.41 15.02
N TYR A 63 -3.44 2.49 15.90
CA TYR A 63 -3.83 1.11 15.57
C TYR A 63 -4.89 0.98 14.47
N VAL A 64 -5.72 2.01 14.28
CA VAL A 64 -6.77 2.05 13.25
C VAL A 64 -6.29 2.72 11.95
N THR A 65 -5.28 3.59 12.03
CA THR A 65 -4.78 4.42 10.93
C THR A 65 -3.36 4.03 10.50
N ILE A 66 -2.90 2.82 10.84
CA ILE A 66 -1.58 2.29 10.46
C ILE A 66 -1.42 2.06 8.95
N GLU A 67 -2.50 2.17 8.18
CA GLU A 67 -2.46 1.97 6.74
C GLU A 67 -1.58 3.04 6.09
N ALA A 68 -0.81 2.62 5.10
CA ALA A 68 0.08 3.53 4.40
C ALA A 68 -0.75 4.59 3.66
N PRO A 69 -0.26 5.85 3.59
CA PRO A 69 -0.90 6.87 2.78
C PRO A 69 -0.87 6.46 1.29
N PRO A 70 -1.76 7.02 0.46
CA PRO A 70 -1.75 6.76 -0.97
C PRO A 70 -0.42 7.19 -1.60
N SER A 71 0.01 6.49 -2.65
CA SER A 71 1.23 6.83 -3.38
C SER A 71 1.16 8.23 -3.98
N MET A 72 2.17 9.06 -3.71
CA MET A 72 2.33 10.37 -4.37
C MET A 72 2.88 10.24 -5.79
N TYR A 73 3.62 9.17 -6.08
CA TYR A 73 4.25 8.97 -7.38
C TYR A 73 3.28 8.29 -8.36
N PRO A 74 3.22 8.74 -9.63
CA PRO A 74 2.37 8.12 -10.64
C PRO A 74 2.86 6.69 -10.94
N ALA A 75 1.92 5.75 -10.97
CA ALA A 75 2.22 4.37 -11.31
C ALA A 75 2.66 4.23 -12.78
N LYS A 76 3.69 3.40 -13.02
CA LYS A 76 4.09 3.01 -14.38
C LYS A 76 2.98 2.21 -15.05
N LYS A 77 2.82 2.40 -16.36
CA LYS A 77 1.78 1.73 -17.15
C LYS A 77 2.39 0.60 -17.96
N PHE A 78 1.86 -0.60 -17.77
CA PHE A 78 2.24 -1.79 -18.53
C PHE A 78 1.09 -2.24 -19.43
N CYS A 79 1.46 -2.94 -20.50
CA CYS A 79 0.58 -3.54 -21.47
C CYS A 79 -0.19 -4.69 -20.81
N ASP A 80 -1.51 -4.71 -20.97
CA ASP A 80 -2.36 -5.72 -20.33
C ASP A 80 -2.18 -7.13 -20.94
N ILE A 81 -1.65 -7.22 -22.17
CA ILE A 81 -1.45 -8.49 -22.89
C ILE A 81 0.00 -8.99 -22.77
N THR A 82 1.00 -8.12 -22.98
CA THR A 82 2.41 -8.53 -23.08
C THR A 82 3.26 -8.19 -21.86
N GLY A 83 2.78 -7.33 -20.96
CA GLY A 83 3.54 -6.88 -19.79
C GLY A 83 4.68 -5.88 -20.08
N LEU A 84 4.90 -5.49 -21.33
CA LEU A 84 5.86 -4.43 -21.69
C LEU A 84 5.35 -3.05 -21.28
N GLU A 85 6.23 -2.06 -21.16
CA GLU A 85 5.81 -0.68 -20.89
C GLU A 85 4.86 -0.17 -22.00
N ALA A 86 3.71 0.36 -21.61
CA ALA A 86 2.64 0.75 -22.52
C ALA A 86 2.39 2.26 -22.44
N PRO A 87 2.88 3.05 -23.41
CA PRO A 87 2.61 4.48 -23.48
C PRO A 87 1.18 4.80 -23.93
N TYR A 88 0.47 3.86 -24.58
CA TYR A 88 -0.83 4.12 -25.20
C TYR A 88 -1.98 3.32 -24.56
N THR A 89 -3.20 3.82 -24.74
CA THR A 89 -4.45 3.19 -24.27
C THR A 89 -5.53 3.32 -25.33
N ASP A 90 -6.21 2.23 -25.66
CA ASP A 90 -7.29 2.22 -26.65
C ASP A 90 -8.59 2.81 -26.04
N PRO A 91 -9.24 3.80 -26.68
CA PRO A 91 -10.47 4.40 -26.14
C PRO A 91 -11.67 3.45 -26.15
N HIS A 92 -11.66 2.42 -27.00
CA HIS A 92 -12.79 1.49 -27.12
C HIS A 92 -12.74 0.40 -26.03
N THR A 93 -11.63 -0.34 -25.95
CA THR A 93 -11.46 -1.44 -25.00
C THR A 93 -10.88 -1.01 -23.66
N LYS A 94 -10.32 0.22 -23.56
CA LYS A 94 -9.55 0.72 -22.41
C LYS A 94 -8.28 -0.08 -22.09
N LEU A 95 -7.87 -0.99 -22.98
CA LEU A 95 -6.65 -1.78 -22.83
C LEU A 95 -5.41 -0.93 -23.14
N ARG A 96 -4.34 -1.18 -22.39
CA ARG A 96 -3.03 -0.55 -22.58
C ARG A 96 -2.21 -1.39 -23.54
N TYR A 97 -1.53 -0.73 -24.49
CA TYR A 97 -0.71 -1.40 -25.50
C TYR A 97 0.61 -0.66 -25.74
N ALA A 98 1.64 -1.42 -26.14
CA ALA A 98 2.97 -0.90 -26.46
C ALA A 98 3.19 -0.72 -27.96
N ASN A 99 2.78 -1.71 -28.76
CA ASN A 99 3.09 -1.83 -30.17
C ASN A 99 1.82 -1.89 -31.04
N PRO A 100 1.89 -1.53 -32.33
CA PRO A 100 0.75 -1.60 -33.24
C PRO A 100 0.24 -3.04 -33.46
N SER A 101 1.12 -4.03 -33.40
CA SER A 101 0.72 -5.45 -33.46
C SER A 101 -0.21 -5.83 -32.30
N VAL A 102 0.10 -5.38 -31.08
CA VAL A 102 -0.73 -5.62 -29.90
C VAL A 102 -2.04 -4.84 -29.98
N PHE A 103 -2.03 -3.65 -30.58
CA PHE A 103 -3.25 -2.87 -30.82
C PHE A 103 -4.25 -3.61 -31.73
N ALA A 104 -3.77 -4.24 -32.80
CA ALA A 104 -4.62 -5.05 -33.67
C ALA A 104 -5.26 -6.23 -32.92
N ILE A 105 -4.46 -6.91 -32.08
CA ILE A 105 -4.95 -7.99 -31.21
C ILE A 105 -6.00 -7.45 -30.25
N ALA A 106 -5.72 -6.35 -29.55
CA ALA A 106 -6.63 -5.74 -28.58
C ALA A 106 -8.00 -5.40 -29.18
N ARG A 107 -8.06 -4.94 -30.45
CA ARG A 107 -9.33 -4.67 -31.15
C ARG A 107 -10.03 -5.91 -31.68
N SER A 108 -9.32 -7.00 -31.93
CA SER A 108 -9.92 -8.27 -32.32
C SER A 108 -10.52 -9.04 -31.14
N LEU A 109 -10.16 -8.68 -29.90
CA LEU A 109 -10.65 -9.36 -28.70
C LEU A 109 -12.14 -9.08 -28.45
N PRO A 110 -12.95 -10.13 -28.18
CA PRO A 110 -14.32 -9.95 -27.72
C PRO A 110 -14.38 -9.19 -26.39
N HIS A 111 -15.45 -8.42 -26.18
CA HIS A 111 -15.71 -7.68 -24.95
C HIS A 111 -15.45 -8.45 -23.63
N PRO A 112 -15.90 -9.72 -23.45
CA PRO A 112 -15.65 -10.46 -22.20
C PRO A 112 -14.16 -10.70 -21.93
N HIS A 113 -13.35 -10.91 -22.96
CA HIS A 113 -11.91 -11.09 -22.80
C HIS A 113 -11.23 -9.77 -22.43
N ALA A 114 -11.62 -8.67 -23.06
CA ALA A 114 -11.13 -7.34 -22.69
C ALA A 114 -11.46 -7.00 -21.22
N GLN A 115 -12.68 -7.30 -20.76
CA GLN A 115 -13.06 -7.12 -19.35
C GLN A 115 -12.25 -8.03 -18.40
N ALA A 116 -11.95 -9.28 -18.80
CA ALA A 116 -11.09 -10.15 -18.01
C ALA A 116 -9.68 -9.57 -17.83
N PHE A 117 -9.08 -9.03 -18.90
CA PHE A 117 -7.80 -8.33 -18.82
C PHE A 117 -7.87 -7.06 -17.94
N LEU A 118 -8.95 -6.28 -18.04
CA LEU A 118 -9.17 -5.12 -17.18
C LEU A 118 -9.33 -5.50 -15.70
N ALA A 119 -9.96 -6.65 -15.43
CA ALA A 119 -10.16 -7.16 -14.07
C ALA A 119 -8.84 -7.49 -13.37
N LEU A 120 -7.83 -7.97 -14.10
CA LEU A 120 -6.50 -8.28 -13.54
C LEU A 120 -5.84 -7.05 -12.91
N ARG A 121 -6.05 -5.84 -13.47
CA ARG A 121 -5.55 -4.58 -12.88
C ARG A 121 -6.57 -3.81 -12.05
N GLY A 122 -7.74 -4.37 -11.80
CA GLY A 122 -8.82 -3.70 -11.05
C GLY A 122 -9.49 -2.54 -11.80
N ALA A 123 -9.47 -2.53 -13.13
CA ALA A 123 -10.06 -1.48 -13.97
C ALA A 123 -11.37 -1.91 -14.68
N GLN A 124 -11.95 -3.04 -14.27
CA GLN A 124 -13.18 -3.58 -14.84
C GLN A 124 -14.39 -2.68 -14.52
N THR A 125 -15.31 -2.58 -15.48
CA THR A 125 -16.53 -1.79 -15.32
C THR A 125 -17.69 -2.73 -14.99
N ILE A 126 -18.02 -2.84 -13.70
CA ILE A 126 -19.19 -3.61 -13.26
C ILE A 126 -20.37 -2.65 -13.20
N VAL A 127 -21.29 -2.78 -14.15
CA VAL A 127 -22.60 -2.11 -14.06
C VAL A 127 -23.44 -2.92 -13.08
N LYS A 128 -23.86 -2.29 -11.98
CA LYS A 128 -24.77 -2.87 -10.97
C LYS A 128 -26.21 -2.54 -11.29
#